data_AF-A0A7C8FNW0-F1
#
_entry.id   AF-A0A7C8FNW0-F1
#
_cell.length_a   1.000
_cell.length_b   1.000
_cell.length_c   1.000
_cell.angle_alpha   90.00
_cell.angle_beta   90.00
_cell.angle_gamma   90.00
#
_symmetry.space_group_name_H-M   'P 1'
#
loop_
_entity.id
_entity.type
_entity.pdbx_description
1 polymer ?
#
loop_
_entity_poly.entity_id
_entity_poly.type
_entity_poly.pdbx_seq_one_letter_code
_entity_poly.pdbx_strand_id
1 'polypeptide(L)'
;MAVGDFEGMTIEELCAWANGLCVCRFGIVEEFGEPRVKVSSENVHIAMSFGRFSESVSIVGGFRMVQFGALDNREGNYHGCGCGIAYLDELERKIALWADLLELRDDQLRLF
;
A
#
# COMPACT_ATOMS: atom_id res chain seq x y z
N MET A 1 25.16 -6.83 -3.32
CA MET A 1 24.05 -6.70 -2.34
C MET A 1 22.78 -6.63 -3.15
N ALA A 2 21.79 -7.49 -2.86
CA ALA A 2 20.45 -7.27 -3.40
C ALA A 2 19.97 -5.93 -2.83
N VAL A 3 19.54 -5.03 -3.69
CA VAL A 3 18.95 -3.75 -3.30
C VAL A 3 17.45 -3.98 -3.30
N GLY A 4 16.73 -3.53 -2.27
CA GLY A 4 15.26 -3.60 -2.28
C GLY A 4 14.69 -2.82 -3.44
N ASP A 5 13.58 -3.28 -4.02
CA ASP A 5 13.00 -2.73 -5.27
C ASP A 5 12.60 -1.24 -5.16
N PHE A 6 12.48 -0.73 -3.93
CA PHE A 6 12.01 0.62 -3.62
C PHE A 6 13.11 1.66 -3.41
N GLU A 7 14.39 1.28 -3.44
CA GLU A 7 15.48 2.26 -3.33
C GLU A 7 15.45 3.21 -4.53
N GLY A 8 15.50 4.52 -4.26
CA GLY A 8 15.39 5.56 -5.28
C GLY A 8 13.97 5.88 -5.76
N MET A 9 12.96 5.03 -5.49
CA MET A 9 11.59 5.25 -5.94
C MET A 9 10.92 6.45 -5.24
N THR A 10 10.25 7.35 -5.97
CA THR A 10 9.47 8.44 -5.38
C THR A 10 8.04 8.01 -5.03
N ILE A 11 7.29 8.85 -4.30
CA ILE A 11 5.89 8.54 -3.95
C ILE A 11 4.99 8.60 -5.19
N GLU A 12 5.32 9.47 -6.15
CA GLU A 12 4.67 9.56 -7.45
C GLU A 12 4.92 8.31 -8.29
N GLU A 13 6.15 7.79 -8.29
CA GLU A 13 6.50 6.54 -8.96
C GLU A 13 5.79 5.35 -8.34
N LEU A 14 5.69 5.28 -7.01
CA LEU A 14 4.91 4.25 -6.31
C LEU A 14 3.43 4.33 -6.68
N CYS A 15 2.85 5.52 -6.72
CA CYS A 15 1.47 5.74 -7.11
C CYS A 15 1.22 5.35 -8.57
N ALA A 16 2.10 5.75 -9.48
CA ALA A 16 2.02 5.41 -10.90
C ALA A 16 2.14 3.90 -11.11
N TRP A 17 3.08 3.24 -10.40
CA TRP A 17 3.23 1.79 -10.42
C TRP A 17 1.97 1.08 -9.91
N ALA A 18 1.45 1.49 -8.75
CA ALA A 18 0.26 0.87 -8.16
C ALA A 18 -0.98 1.01 -9.05
N ASN A 19 -1.17 2.17 -9.67
CA ASN A 19 -2.23 2.40 -10.66
C ASN A 19 -2.02 1.59 -11.94
N GLY A 20 -0.77 1.33 -12.32
CA GLY A 20 -0.40 0.47 -13.45
C GLY A 20 -0.81 -0.99 -13.29
N LEU A 21 -1.10 -1.44 -12.07
CA LEU A 21 -1.65 -2.78 -11.80
C LEU A 21 -3.12 -2.91 -12.23
N CYS A 22 -3.81 -1.79 -12.47
CA CYS A 22 -5.24 -1.74 -12.83
C CYS A 22 -6.16 -2.47 -11.83
N VAL A 23 -5.76 -2.54 -10.55
CA VAL A 23 -6.56 -3.14 -9.47
C VAL A 23 -7.47 -2.10 -8.82
N CYS A 24 -6.89 -0.98 -8.39
CA CYS A 24 -7.57 0.15 -7.75
C CYS A 24 -7.02 1.47 -8.29
N ARG A 25 -7.79 2.55 -8.11
CA ARG A 25 -7.35 3.91 -8.37
C ARG A 25 -6.83 4.57 -7.09
N PHE A 26 -5.51 4.57 -6.96
CA PHE A 26 -4.83 5.26 -5.89
C PHE A 26 -4.61 6.74 -6.21
N GLY A 27 -4.74 7.57 -5.18
CA GLY A 27 -4.30 8.97 -5.17
C GLY A 27 -3.14 9.16 -4.21
N ILE A 28 -2.50 10.34 -4.28
CA ILE A 28 -1.53 10.78 -3.27
C ILE A 28 -2.25 11.74 -2.33
N VAL A 29 -2.15 11.47 -1.04
CA VAL A 29 -2.71 12.30 0.04
C VAL A 29 -1.61 12.63 1.03
N GLU A 30 -1.74 13.75 1.74
CA GLU A 30 -0.86 14.08 2.86
C GLU A 30 -1.54 13.70 4.17
N GLU A 31 -0.90 12.84 4.96
CA GLU A 31 -1.38 12.45 6.28
C GLU A 31 -0.24 12.53 7.28
N PHE A 32 -0.49 13.21 8.41
CA PHE A 32 0.53 13.46 9.43
C PHE A 32 1.79 14.16 8.91
N GLY A 33 1.65 14.98 7.87
CA GLY A 33 2.77 15.72 7.24
C GLY A 33 3.62 14.88 6.28
N GLU A 34 3.20 13.65 5.96
CA GLU A 34 3.91 12.75 5.06
C GLU A 34 3.01 12.34 3.87
N PRO A 35 3.55 12.29 2.64
CA PRO A 35 2.78 11.86 1.48
C PRO A 35 2.55 10.35 1.50
N ARG A 36 1.34 9.93 1.17
CA ARG A 36 0.90 8.54 1.13
C ARG A 36 0.14 8.24 -0.16
N VAL A 37 0.37 7.06 -0.70
CA VAL A 37 -0.45 6.51 -1.79
C VAL A 37 -1.66 5.83 -1.14
N LYS A 38 -2.88 6.27 -1.46
CA LYS A 38 -4.09 5.83 -0.77
C LYS A 38 -5.26 5.65 -1.74
N VAL A 39 -6.06 4.61 -1.50
CA VAL A 39 -7.40 4.43 -2.05
C VAL A 39 -8.36 4.22 -0.88
N SER A 40 -9.55 4.79 -0.95
CA SER A 40 -10.52 4.74 0.14
C SER A 40 -11.94 4.74 -0.41
N SER A 41 -12.82 4.06 0.32
CA SER A 41 -14.27 4.17 0.21
C SER A 41 -14.82 4.41 1.62
N GLU A 42 -16.15 4.45 1.79
CA GLU A 42 -16.76 4.65 3.10
C GLU A 42 -16.29 3.54 4.08
N ASN A 43 -15.63 3.97 5.16
CA ASN A 43 -15.12 3.11 6.24
C ASN A 43 -14.04 2.07 5.86
N VAL A 44 -13.52 2.08 4.64
CA VAL A 44 -12.42 1.17 4.21
C VAL A 44 -11.30 1.92 3.50
N HIS A 45 -10.06 1.49 3.66
CA HIS A 45 -8.95 2.02 2.87
C HIS A 45 -7.74 1.09 2.76
N ILE A 46 -6.97 1.31 1.70
CA ILE A 46 -5.59 0.84 1.57
C ILE A 46 -4.69 2.07 1.48
N ALA A 47 -3.63 2.09 2.28
CA ALA A 47 -2.63 3.15 2.31
C ALA A 47 -1.22 2.57 2.24
N MET A 48 -0.34 3.27 1.55
CA MET A 48 1.05 2.90 1.34
C MET A 48 1.93 4.13 1.54
N SER A 49 3.03 3.95 2.24
CA SER A 49 4.05 4.99 2.45
C SER A 49 5.43 4.35 2.50
N PHE A 50 6.49 5.15 2.40
CA PHE A 50 7.83 4.60 2.51
C PHE A 50 8.31 4.56 3.96
N GLY A 51 9.15 3.57 4.25
CA GLY A 51 9.92 3.50 5.47
C GLY A 51 11.23 2.76 5.24
N ARG A 52 11.88 2.37 6.33
CA ARG A 52 13.02 1.44 6.29
C ARG A 52 12.81 0.32 7.29
N PHE A 53 13.26 -0.88 6.93
CA PHE A 53 13.38 -1.94 7.91
C PHE A 53 14.45 -1.57 8.94
N SER A 54 14.25 -1.98 10.19
CA SER A 54 15.32 -1.96 11.19
C SER A 54 16.52 -2.76 10.69
N GLU A 55 17.73 -2.26 10.95
CA GLU A 55 18.99 -2.96 10.63
C GLU A 55 19.05 -4.39 11.21
N SER A 56 18.29 -4.66 12.27
CA SER A 56 18.21 -5.98 12.92
C SER A 56 17.37 -7.02 12.15
N VAL A 57 16.64 -6.62 11.10
CA VAL A 57 15.83 -7.56 10.30
C VAL A 57 16.76 -8.36 9.40
N SER A 58 16.74 -9.69 9.55
CA SER A 58 17.54 -10.59 8.70
C SER A 58 17.15 -10.41 7.22
N ILE A 59 18.14 -10.50 6.33
CA ILE A 59 18.01 -10.41 4.86
C ILE A 59 17.72 -9.00 4.33
N VAL A 60 16.80 -8.25 4.93
CA VAL A 60 16.33 -6.94 4.43
C VAL A 60 16.62 -5.76 5.36
N GLY A 61 17.46 -5.96 6.37
CA GLY A 61 17.84 -4.91 7.33
C GLY A 61 18.37 -3.65 6.62
N GLY A 62 17.88 -2.49 7.04
CA GLY A 62 18.23 -1.20 6.45
C GLY A 62 17.59 -0.90 5.09
N PHE A 63 16.98 -1.89 4.43
CA PHE A 63 16.37 -1.68 3.10
C PHE A 63 15.18 -0.74 3.21
N ARG A 64 15.01 0.11 2.19
CA ARG A 64 13.77 0.85 2.01
C ARG A 64 12.61 -0.11 1.74
N MET A 65 11.48 0.17 2.37
CA MET A 65 10.28 -0.64 2.32
C MET A 65 9.06 0.22 2.01
N VAL A 66 8.00 -0.42 1.54
CA VAL A 66 6.65 0.14 1.56
C VAL A 66 5.95 -0.33 2.84
N GLN A 67 5.57 0.60 3.69
CA GLN A 67 4.62 0.37 4.77
C GLN A 67 3.23 0.28 4.15
N PHE A 68 2.70 -0.93 4.08
CA PHE A 68 1.36 -1.23 3.60
C PHE A 68 0.40 -1.30 4.78
N GLY A 69 -0.72 -0.60 4.67
CA GLY A 69 -1.83 -0.63 5.63
C GLY A 69 -3.16 -0.84 4.91
N ALA A 70 -3.96 -1.76 5.41
CA ALA A 70 -5.36 -1.92 5.01
C ALA A 70 -6.25 -1.86 6.24
N LEU A 71 -7.39 -1.18 6.12
CA LEU A 71 -8.37 -1.02 7.20
C LEU A 71 -9.79 -1.26 6.67
N ASP A 72 -10.56 -2.01 7.45
CA ASP A 72 -12.00 -2.17 7.35
C ASP A 72 -12.65 -1.75 8.67
N ASN A 73 -13.59 -0.80 8.59
CA ASN A 73 -14.38 -0.33 9.71
C ASN A 73 -15.88 -0.27 9.35
N ARG A 74 -16.34 -1.04 8.34
CA ARG A 74 -17.75 -1.04 7.90
C ARG A 74 -18.73 -1.38 9.03
N GLU A 75 -18.34 -2.30 9.90
CA GLU A 75 -19.15 -2.78 11.03
C GLU A 75 -18.85 -2.06 12.36
N GLY A 76 -18.04 -0.99 12.35
CA GLY A 76 -17.54 -0.33 13.56
C GLY A 76 -16.55 -1.17 14.39
N ASN A 77 -16.23 -2.36 13.92
CA ASN A 77 -15.18 -3.22 14.45
C ASN A 77 -13.93 -3.03 13.58
N TYR A 78 -12.96 -2.26 14.09
CA TYR A 78 -11.73 -1.97 13.38
C TYR A 78 -10.95 -3.26 13.10
N HIS A 79 -10.90 -3.67 11.83
CA HIS A 79 -10.09 -4.77 11.34
C HIS A 79 -9.06 -4.24 10.36
N GLY A 80 -7.81 -4.69 10.46
CA GLY A 80 -6.79 -4.20 9.56
C GLY A 80 -5.54 -5.06 9.52
N CYS A 81 -4.70 -4.78 8.54
CA CYS A 81 -3.40 -5.39 8.36
C CYS A 81 -2.37 -4.30 8.08
N GLY A 82 -1.29 -4.31 8.85
CA GLY A 82 -0.13 -3.46 8.63
C GLY A 82 1.12 -4.33 8.46
N CYS A 83 1.92 -4.08 7.43
CA CYS A 83 3.21 -4.74 7.25
C CYS A 83 4.18 -3.89 6.43
N GLY A 84 5.48 -4.11 6.62
CA GLY A 84 6.53 -3.58 5.75
C GLY A 84 6.83 -4.58 4.64
N ILE A 85 6.93 -4.10 3.41
CA ILE A 85 7.14 -4.92 2.21
C ILE A 85 8.42 -4.47 1.50
N ALA A 86 9.29 -5.42 1.16
CA ALA A 86 10.62 -5.16 0.56
C ALA A 86 10.64 -5.27 -0.98
N TYR A 87 9.67 -5.99 -1.55
CA TYR A 87 9.66 -6.38 -2.97
C TYR A 87 8.32 -6.06 -3.64
N LEU A 88 8.35 -5.74 -4.93
CA LEU A 88 7.16 -5.33 -5.70
C LEU A 88 6.14 -6.46 -5.89
N ASP A 89 6.61 -7.70 -6.05
CA ASP A 89 5.73 -8.86 -6.25
C ASP A 89 4.89 -9.17 -5.00
N GLU A 90 5.48 -9.03 -3.82
CA GLU A 90 4.75 -9.13 -2.55
C GLU A 90 3.75 -7.99 -2.40
N LEU A 91 4.13 -6.76 -2.77
CA LEU A 91 3.24 -5.60 -2.70
C LEU A 91 2.03 -5.76 -3.63
N GLU A 92 2.24 -6.21 -4.86
CA GLU A 92 1.18 -6.48 -5.84
C GLU A 92 0.18 -7.50 -5.29
N ARG A 93 0.67 -8.63 -4.75
CA ARG A 93 -0.20 -9.66 -4.15
C ARG A 93 -1.02 -9.12 -2.98
N LYS A 94 -0.42 -8.27 -2.15
CA LYS A 94 -1.11 -7.64 -1.01
C LYS A 94 -2.18 -6.66 -1.46
N ILE A 95 -1.89 -5.82 -2.46
CA ILE A 95 -2.86 -4.90 -3.05
C ILE A 95 -4.04 -5.68 -3.62
N ALA A 96 -3.79 -6.71 -4.45
CA ALA A 96 -4.86 -7.51 -5.05
C ALA A 96 -5.76 -8.16 -3.99
N LEU A 97 -5.16 -8.82 -2.99
CA LEU A 97 -5.90 -9.48 -1.90
C LEU A 97 -6.79 -8.49 -1.13
N TRP A 98 -6.24 -7.35 -0.70
CA TRP A 98 -6.99 -6.40 0.11
C TRP A 98 -7.98 -5.58 -0.71
N ALA A 99 -7.71 -5.34 -1.99
CA ALA A 99 -8.67 -4.72 -2.89
C ALA A 99 -9.94 -5.58 -3.03
N ASP A 100 -9.77 -6.91 -3.13
CA ASP A 100 -10.88 -7.87 -3.14
C ASP A 100 -11.66 -7.86 -1.82
N LEU A 101 -10.96 -8.00 -0.70
CA LEU A 101 -11.59 -8.06 0.63
C LEU A 101 -12.34 -6.76 0.99
N LEU A 102 -11.82 -5.62 0.55
CA LEU A 102 -12.38 -4.30 0.84
C LEU A 102 -13.33 -3.79 -0.24
N GLU A 103 -13.56 -4.55 -1.31
CA GLU A 103 -14.41 -4.15 -2.45
C GLU A 103 -13.97 -2.80 -3.07
N LEU A 104 -12.67 -2.59 -3.16
CA LEU A 104 -12.05 -1.34 -3.64
C LEU A 104 -11.63 -1.41 -5.11
N ARG A 105 -12.00 -2.46 -5.85
CA ARG A 105 -11.57 -2.60 -7.24
C ARG A 105 -12.17 -1.53 -8.13
N ASP A 106 -11.41 -1.12 -9.14
CA ASP A 106 -11.80 -0.04 -10.07
C ASP A 106 -13.04 -0.36 -10.92
N ASP A 107 -13.29 -1.64 -11.20
CA ASP A 107 -14.50 -2.11 -11.88
C ASP A 107 -15.72 -2.10 -10.95
N GLN A 108 -15.52 -2.19 -9.64
CA GLN A 108 -16.58 -2.15 -8.62
C GLN A 108 -16.93 -0.71 -8.18
N LEU A 109 -15.94 0.20 -8.15
CA LEU A 109 -16.15 1.61 -7.81
C LEU A 109 -16.99 2.40 -8.83
N ARG A 110 -17.25 1.86 -10.03
CA ARG A 110 -18.05 2.49 -11.08
C ARG A 110 -19.55 2.14 -11.06
N LEU A 111 -20.00 1.33 -10.10
CA LEU A 111 -21.38 0.82 -10.06
C LEU A 111 -22.36 1.66 -9.21
N PHE A 112 -22.00 2.89 -8.82
CA PHE A 112 -22.87 3.82 -8.09
C PHE A 112 -23.07 5.13 -8.83
#